data_AF-A0A817PS38-F1
#
_entry.id   AF-A0A817PS38-F1
#
_cell.length_a   1.000
_cell.length_b   1.000
_cell.length_c   1.000
_cell.angle_alpha   90.00
_cell.angle_beta   90.00
_cell.angle_gamma   90.00
#
_symmetry.space_group_name_H-M   'P 1'
#
loop_
_entity.id
_entity.type
_entity.pdbx_description
1 polymer ?
#
loop_
_entity_poly.entity_id
_entity_poly.type
_entity_poly.pdbx_seq_one_letter_code
_entity_poly.pdbx_strand_id
1 'polypeptide(L)'
;MKWDSCLPKYQKIGLITSLTTRAYRICSNDEILNIEIDYLKNVLYNNGYPKKLVDHTIKRTLCKEKEKNIMTKNQQTKNNKVDMNNEENNRINVVLSYLGHESFIFSRKLMRIFRKYHIKGRIIFKKNKTIGDNFREKIKGNNIKKIGVVYKIDCCNCDNFYIGQTGKNIEERIKQHQDNLKKTNPQNNKIIEHVITNQHRLKFDNPTILAFDNNKQRREIKETLLTRRNSCWAFNEISLNTLLF
;
A
#
# COMPACT_ATOMS: atom_id res chain seq x y z
N MET A 1 -2.75 8.49 9.58
CA MET A 1 -3.32 9.24 8.43
C MET A 1 -3.23 10.71 8.80
N LYS A 2 -2.64 11.58 7.97
CA LYS A 2 -2.50 13.02 8.32
C LYS A 2 -3.78 13.81 8.04
N TRP A 3 -4.00 14.90 8.78
CA TRP A 3 -5.17 15.77 8.64
C TRP A 3 -5.23 16.51 7.29
N ASP A 4 -4.07 16.84 6.73
CA ASP A 4 -3.89 17.51 5.42
C ASP A 4 -4.04 16.55 4.21
N SER A 5 -4.08 15.23 4.44
CA SER A 5 -4.15 14.24 3.37
C SER A 5 -5.32 14.48 2.40
N CYS A 6 -5.14 14.18 1.10
CA CYS A 6 -6.17 14.30 0.07
C CYS A 6 -7.28 13.25 0.23
N LEU A 7 -8.08 13.39 1.28
CA LEU A 7 -9.20 12.54 1.64
C LEU A 7 -10.35 13.40 2.18
N PRO A 8 -11.61 12.99 1.94
CA PRO A 8 -12.77 13.69 2.46
C PRO A 8 -12.75 13.80 3.99
N LYS A 9 -13.17 14.96 4.52
CA LYS A 9 -13.24 15.21 5.98
C LYS A 9 -14.05 14.13 6.73
N TYR A 10 -15.15 13.66 6.15
CA TYR A 10 -16.00 12.64 6.80
C TYR A 10 -15.27 11.31 7.02
N GLN A 11 -14.33 10.93 6.14
CA GLN A 11 -13.54 9.70 6.32
C GLN A 11 -12.50 9.88 7.44
N LYS A 12 -11.92 11.08 7.56
CA LYS A 12 -10.99 11.43 8.65
C LYS A 12 -11.69 11.43 10.00
N ILE A 13 -12.91 11.95 10.08
CA ILE A 13 -13.75 11.89 11.28
C ILE A 13 -14.19 10.44 11.57
N GLY A 14 -14.50 9.68 10.52
CA GLY A 14 -14.81 8.26 10.61
C GLY A 14 -13.67 7.44 11.20
N LEU A 15 -12.40 7.76 10.89
CA LEU A 15 -11.25 7.15 11.54
C LEU A 15 -11.26 7.35 13.05
N ILE A 16 -11.45 8.60 13.52
CA ILE A 16 -11.50 8.91 14.96
C ILE A 16 -12.62 8.10 15.63
N THR A 17 -13.80 8.09 14.99
CA THR A 17 -14.97 7.35 15.49
C THR A 17 -14.65 5.86 15.60
N SER A 18 -14.09 5.25 14.55
CA SER A 18 -13.73 3.84 14.51
C SER A 18 -12.69 3.47 15.57
N LEU A 19 -11.65 4.29 15.76
CA LEU A 19 -10.61 4.04 16.77
C LEU A 19 -11.19 4.13 18.18
N THR A 20 -12.03 5.15 18.43
CA THR A 20 -12.67 5.34 19.74
C THR A 20 -13.64 4.21 20.06
N THR A 21 -14.47 3.80 19.10
CA THR A 21 -15.39 2.66 19.27
C THR A 21 -14.61 1.37 19.54
N ARG A 22 -13.48 1.16 18.85
CA ARG A 22 -12.63 -0.01 19.06
C ARG A 22 -12.00 0.00 20.45
N ALA A 23 -11.47 1.13 20.91
CA ALA A 23 -10.92 1.28 22.25
C ALA A 23 -11.98 0.94 23.30
N TYR A 24 -13.16 1.54 23.21
CA TYR A 24 -14.26 1.30 24.15
C TYR A 24 -14.72 -0.16 24.22
N ARG A 25 -14.67 -0.90 23.11
CA ARG A 25 -15.13 -2.31 23.06
C ARG A 25 -14.09 -3.32 23.53
N ILE A 26 -12.80 -2.98 23.42
CA ILE A 26 -11.71 -3.89 23.75
C ILE A 26 -11.23 -3.68 25.18
N CYS A 27 -11.19 -2.43 25.64
CA CYS A 27 -10.73 -2.12 26.99
C CYS A 27 -11.72 -2.66 28.03
N SER A 28 -11.22 -3.47 28.96
CA SER A 28 -12.04 -4.08 30.01
C SER A 28 -12.26 -3.17 31.23
N ASN A 29 -11.35 -2.21 31.46
CA ASN A 29 -11.42 -1.26 32.56
C ASN A 29 -11.43 0.18 32.03
N ASP A 30 -12.12 1.08 32.73
CA ASP A 30 -12.21 2.51 32.42
C ASP A 30 -10.84 3.20 32.51
N GLU A 31 -9.95 2.75 33.40
CA GLU A 31 -8.58 3.28 33.51
C GLU A 31 -7.76 3.01 32.24
N ILE A 32 -7.78 1.77 31.75
CA ILE A 32 -7.09 1.35 30.51
C ILE A 32 -7.69 2.10 29.31
N LEU A 33 -9.01 2.30 29.31
CA LEU A 33 -9.69 3.06 28.28
C LEU A 33 -9.22 4.52 28.25
N ASN A 34 -9.04 5.16 29.41
CA ASN A 34 -8.55 6.53 29.48
C ASN A 34 -7.11 6.65 28.96
N ILE A 35 -6.24 5.71 29.33
CA ILE A 35 -4.86 5.63 28.81
C ILE A 35 -4.87 5.51 27.28
N GLU A 36 -5.69 4.60 26.74
CA GLU A 36 -5.81 4.41 25.29
C GLU A 36 -6.38 5.66 24.59
N ILE A 37 -7.37 6.34 25.18
CA ILE A 37 -7.92 7.58 24.64
C ILE A 37 -6.85 8.68 24.57
N ASP A 38 -6.05 8.83 25.62
CA ASP A 38 -4.99 9.84 25.64
C ASP A 38 -3.87 9.51 24.65
N TYR A 39 -3.54 8.22 24.50
CA TYR A 39 -2.67 7.76 23.41
C TYR A 39 -3.24 8.11 22.04
N LEU A 40 -4.53 7.82 21.79
CA LEU A 40 -5.21 8.14 20.53
C LEU A 40 -5.22 9.66 20.25
N LYS A 41 -5.48 10.49 21.26
CA LYS A 41 -5.40 11.94 21.14
C LYS A 41 -4.01 12.39 20.72
N ASN A 42 -2.97 11.92 21.41
CA ASN A 42 -1.58 12.26 21.10
C ASN A 42 -1.23 11.89 19.66
N VAL A 43 -1.57 10.67 19.22
CA VAL A 43 -1.35 10.23 17.84
C VAL A 43 -2.10 11.10 16.83
N LEU A 44 -3.36 11.48 17.11
CA LEU A 44 -4.15 12.32 16.20
C LEU A 44 -3.63 13.76 16.14
N TYR A 45 -3.23 14.35 17.27
CA TYR A 45 -2.64 15.69 17.31
C TYR A 45 -1.31 15.75 16.55
N ASN A 46 -0.45 14.74 16.73
CA ASN A 46 0.81 14.62 16.00
C ASN A 46 0.59 14.44 14.48
N ASN A 47 -0.58 13.92 14.08
CA ASN A 47 -1.00 13.84 12.69
C ASN A 47 -1.68 15.13 12.17
N GLY A 48 -1.70 16.22 12.95
CA GLY A 48 -2.21 17.53 12.58
C GLY A 48 -3.72 17.72 12.74
N TYR A 49 -4.40 16.83 13.47
CA TYR A 49 -5.85 16.96 13.67
C TYR A 49 -6.18 18.09 14.66
N PRO A 50 -7.19 18.94 14.40
CA PRO A 50 -7.59 20.00 15.33
C PRO A 50 -8.06 19.42 16.68
N LYS A 51 -7.48 19.90 17.80
CA LYS A 51 -7.76 19.41 19.16
C LYS A 51 -9.26 19.37 19.48
N LYS A 52 -9.94 20.51 19.29
CA LYS A 52 -11.39 20.66 19.50
C LYS A 52 -12.21 19.62 18.73
N LEU A 53 -11.83 19.30 17.49
CA LEU A 53 -12.54 18.33 16.67
C LEU A 53 -12.36 16.91 17.20
N VAL A 54 -11.14 16.55 17.58
CA VAL A 54 -10.81 15.22 18.13
C VAL A 54 -11.57 15.01 19.43
N ASP A 55 -11.47 15.94 20.38
CA ASP A 55 -12.09 15.82 21.70
C ASP A 55 -13.60 15.72 21.59
N HIS A 56 -14.20 16.59 20.76
CA HIS A 56 -15.63 16.55 20.49
C HIS A 56 -16.06 15.22 19.87
N THR A 57 -15.31 14.70 18.91
CA THR A 57 -15.65 13.45 18.21
C THR A 57 -15.51 12.24 19.15
N ILE A 58 -14.47 12.19 19.97
CA ILE A 58 -14.25 11.14 20.96
C ILE A 58 -15.40 11.15 21.98
N LYS A 59 -15.67 12.31 22.61
CA LYS A 59 -16.75 12.45 23.60
C LYS A 59 -18.09 12.00 23.03
N ARG A 60 -18.44 12.48 21.84
CA ARG A 60 -19.67 12.10 21.14
C ARG A 60 -19.74 10.60 20.85
N THR A 61 -18.62 9.97 20.51
CA THR A 61 -18.57 8.53 20.19
C THR A 61 -18.74 7.69 21.45
N LEU A 62 -18.10 8.07 22.56
CA LEU A 62 -18.24 7.39 23.86
C LEU A 62 -19.67 7.48 24.39
N CYS A 63 -20.31 8.66 24.32
CA CYS A 63 -21.72 8.80 24.70
C CYS A 63 -22.61 7.83 23.91
N LYS A 64 -22.42 7.77 22.59
CA LYS A 64 -23.19 6.86 21.72
C LYS A 64 -22.97 5.39 22.03
N GLU A 65 -21.75 4.96 22.34
CA GLU A 65 -21.50 3.56 22.69
C GLU A 65 -22.02 3.21 24.09
N LYS A 66 -22.00 4.16 25.04
CA LYS A 66 -22.66 4.00 26.36
C LYS A 66 -24.17 3.84 26.20
N GLU A 67 -24.81 4.71 25.42
CA GLU A 67 -26.25 4.63 25.11
C GLU A 67 -26.64 3.29 24.47
N LYS A 68 -25.85 2.80 23.51
CA LYS A 68 -26.10 1.49 22.87
C LYS A 68 -25.99 0.33 23.84
N ASN A 69 -25.01 0.33 24.75
CA ASN A 69 -24.87 -0.70 25.77
C ASN A 69 -26.06 -0.70 26.75
N ILE A 70 -26.62 0.47 27.06
CA ILE A 70 -27.82 0.59 27.91
C ILE A 70 -29.06 0.05 27.16
N MET A 71 -29.22 0.41 25.89
CA MET A 71 -30.32 -0.09 25.06
C MET A 71 -30.29 -1.61 24.85
N THR A 72 -29.11 -2.21 24.65
CA THR A 72 -28.96 -3.67 24.51
C THR A 72 -29.21 -4.41 25.83
N LYS A 73 -28.89 -3.81 26.99
CA LYS A 73 -29.29 -4.36 28.30
C LYS A 73 -30.81 -4.29 28.52
N ASN A 74 -31.47 -3.23 28.07
CA ASN A 74 -32.92 -3.06 28.23
C ASN A 74 -33.77 -3.84 27.19
N GLN A 75 -33.18 -4.31 26.08
CA GLN A 75 -33.86 -5.13 25.08
C GLN A 75 -33.87 -6.63 25.41
N GLN A 76 -33.07 -7.10 26.38
CA GLN A 76 -33.11 -8.49 26.83
C GLN A 76 -34.44 -8.87 27.53
N THR A 77 -35.29 -7.90 27.88
CA THR A 77 -36.64 -8.11 28.45
C THR A 77 -37.81 -7.98 27.47
N LYS A 78 -37.56 -7.67 26.18
CA LYS A 78 -38.60 -7.72 25.13
C LYS A 78 -38.05 -8.31 23.83
N ASN A 79 -37.90 -9.63 23.82
CA ASN A 79 -37.71 -10.39 22.60
C ASN A 79 -39.05 -10.54 21.84
N ASN A 80 -38.92 -10.67 20.52
CA ASN A 80 -39.94 -10.97 19.51
C ASN A 80 -40.69 -9.76 18.92
N LYS A 81 -40.05 -9.09 17.95
CA LYS A 81 -40.65 -8.95 16.62
C LYS A 81 -39.60 -9.18 15.55
N VAL A 82 -39.80 -10.26 14.80
CA VAL A 82 -39.20 -10.52 13.50
C VAL A 82 -39.70 -9.44 12.57
N ASP A 83 -38.82 -8.56 12.10
CA ASP A 83 -39.13 -7.74 10.94
C ASP A 83 -38.55 -8.41 9.70
N MET A 84 -39.44 -9.19 9.07
CA MET A 84 -39.47 -9.39 7.63
C MET A 84 -39.40 -8.03 6.95
N ASN A 85 -38.30 -7.75 6.26
CA ASN A 85 -38.19 -6.97 5.02
C ASN A 85 -36.70 -6.79 4.66
N ASN A 86 -36.05 -7.89 4.27
CA ASN A 86 -34.85 -7.79 3.44
C ASN A 86 -35.28 -7.45 2.01
N GLU A 87 -35.85 -6.26 1.80
CA GLU A 87 -35.80 -5.67 0.47
C GLU A 87 -34.31 -5.41 0.21
N GLU A 88 -33.74 -6.18 -0.71
CA GLU A 88 -32.41 -5.94 -1.25
C GLU A 88 -32.37 -4.48 -1.74
N ASN A 89 -31.81 -3.61 -0.90
CA ASN A 89 -31.50 -2.22 -1.22
C ASN A 89 -30.38 -2.25 -2.27
N ASN A 90 -30.74 -2.56 -3.52
CA ASN A 90 -29.80 -2.66 -4.64
C ASN A 90 -29.39 -1.24 -5.05
N ARG A 91 -28.51 -0.64 -4.24
CA ARG A 91 -27.96 0.69 -4.45
C ARG A 91 -26.69 0.57 -5.27
N ILE A 92 -26.62 1.30 -6.37
CA ILE A 92 -25.45 1.31 -7.24
C ILE A 92 -24.35 2.14 -6.56
N ASN A 93 -23.21 1.50 -6.27
CA ASN A 93 -22.05 2.17 -5.69
C ASN A 93 -21.13 2.71 -6.80
N VAL A 94 -21.09 4.02 -6.95
CA VAL A 94 -20.19 4.70 -7.89
C VAL A 94 -18.95 5.16 -7.14
N VAL A 95 -17.81 4.58 -7.50
CA VAL A 95 -16.52 4.84 -6.85
C VAL A 95 -15.75 5.89 -7.64
N LEU A 96 -15.38 6.99 -6.99
CA LEU A 96 -14.63 8.09 -7.60
C LEU A 96 -13.38 8.42 -6.81
N SER A 97 -12.37 8.95 -7.49
CA SER A 97 -11.20 9.52 -6.84
C SER A 97 -11.51 10.86 -6.18
N TYR A 98 -10.99 11.07 -4.97
CA TYR A 98 -11.08 12.37 -4.30
C TYR A 98 -9.99 13.32 -4.81
N LEU A 99 -10.42 14.44 -5.38
CA LEU A 99 -9.61 15.52 -5.95
C LEU A 99 -9.83 16.85 -5.21
N GLY A 100 -10.36 16.80 -3.98
CA GLY A 100 -10.63 18.00 -3.18
C GLY A 100 -12.07 18.49 -3.28
N HIS A 101 -12.25 19.81 -3.22
CA HIS A 101 -13.58 20.43 -3.20
C HIS A 101 -14.38 20.18 -4.49
N GLU A 102 -13.70 20.14 -5.63
CA GLU A 102 -14.31 19.87 -6.94
C GLU A 102 -15.02 18.52 -6.99
N SER A 103 -14.50 17.51 -6.30
CA SER A 103 -15.18 16.22 -6.19
C SER A 103 -16.57 16.34 -5.56
N PHE A 104 -16.76 17.23 -4.58
CA PHE A 104 -18.07 17.47 -3.99
C PHE A 104 -19.01 18.17 -4.97
N ILE A 105 -18.53 19.19 -5.68
CA ILE A 105 -19.32 19.86 -6.72
C ILE A 105 -19.77 18.85 -7.78
N PHE A 106 -18.84 18.03 -8.27
CA PHE A 106 -19.10 16.99 -9.24
C PHE A 106 -20.12 15.95 -8.72
N SER A 107 -19.96 15.48 -7.48
CA SER A 107 -20.93 14.54 -6.88
C SER A 107 -22.34 15.13 -6.76
N ARG A 108 -22.47 16.43 -6.46
CA ARG A 108 -23.79 17.10 -6.44
C ARG A 108 -24.42 17.13 -7.82
N LYS A 109 -23.64 17.40 -8.86
CA LYS A 109 -24.09 17.34 -10.25
C LYS A 109 -24.52 15.92 -10.65
N LEU A 110 -23.72 14.90 -10.33
CA LEU A 110 -24.06 13.50 -10.57
C LEU A 110 -25.32 13.06 -9.83
N MET A 111 -25.48 13.43 -8.54
CA MET A 111 -26.68 13.09 -7.78
C MET A 111 -27.95 13.73 -8.35
N ARG A 112 -27.86 14.91 -8.98
CA ARG A 112 -29.00 15.51 -9.69
C ARG A 112 -29.42 14.66 -10.88
N ILE A 113 -28.45 14.12 -11.62
CA ILE A 113 -28.71 13.20 -12.74
C ILE A 113 -29.33 11.90 -12.20
N PHE A 114 -28.78 11.31 -11.13
CA PHE A 114 -29.34 10.09 -10.54
C PHE A 114 -30.80 10.27 -10.12
N ARG A 115 -31.14 11.41 -9.52
CA ARG A 115 -32.54 11.73 -9.17
C ARG A 115 -33.43 11.84 -10.41
N LYS A 116 -32.96 12.49 -11.48
CA LYS A 116 -33.71 12.64 -12.74
C LYS A 116 -34.08 11.29 -13.37
N TYR A 117 -33.19 10.30 -13.26
CA TYR A 117 -33.39 8.95 -13.82
C TYR A 117 -33.82 7.91 -12.77
N HIS A 118 -34.25 8.34 -11.57
CA HIS A 118 -34.66 7.44 -10.47
C HIS A 118 -33.62 6.37 -10.08
N ILE A 119 -32.33 6.66 -10.28
CA ILE A 119 -31.22 5.77 -9.92
C ILE A 119 -30.92 5.93 -8.43
N LYS A 120 -31.07 4.84 -7.67
CA LYS A 120 -30.64 4.76 -6.26
C LYS A 120 -29.12 4.59 -6.15
N GLY A 121 -28.37 5.62 -6.54
CA GLY A 121 -26.89 5.59 -6.56
C GLY A 121 -26.25 6.23 -5.33
N ARG A 122 -25.18 5.62 -4.82
CA ARG A 122 -24.31 6.17 -3.77
C ARG A 122 -22.92 6.45 -4.33
N ILE A 123 -22.43 7.67 -4.13
CA ILE A 123 -21.07 8.06 -4.53
C ILE A 123 -20.12 7.82 -3.37
N ILE A 124 -19.02 7.12 -3.63
CA ILE A 124 -17.97 6.78 -2.66
C ILE A 124 -16.65 7.31 -3.16
N PHE A 125 -16.04 8.21 -2.38
CA PHE A 125 -14.71 8.72 -2.70
C PHE A 125 -13.61 7.80 -2.18
N LYS A 126 -12.61 7.51 -3.02
CA LYS A 126 -11.38 6.81 -2.64
C LYS A 126 -10.18 7.73 -2.81
N LYS A 127 -9.11 7.45 -2.04
CA LYS A 127 -7.81 8.06 -2.25
C LYS A 127 -7.30 7.72 -3.65
N ASN A 128 -6.68 8.68 -4.31
CA ASN A 128 -5.87 8.37 -5.49
C ASN A 128 -4.70 7.46 -5.12
N LYS A 129 -4.35 6.56 -6.06
CA LYS A 129 -3.08 5.84 -5.98
C LYS A 129 -1.97 6.87 -6.11
N THR A 130 -1.12 6.94 -5.10
CA THR A 130 0.09 7.77 -5.17
C THR A 130 1.10 7.11 -6.11
N ILE A 131 2.03 7.89 -6.64
CA ILE A 131 3.19 7.36 -7.38
C ILE A 131 3.86 6.25 -6.54
N GLY A 132 4.06 6.50 -5.24
CA GLY A 132 4.57 5.50 -4.31
C GLY A 132 3.74 4.21 -4.26
N ASP A 133 2.40 4.25 -4.36
CA ASP A 133 1.57 3.04 -4.38
C ASP A 133 1.78 2.19 -5.65
N ASN A 134 2.18 2.81 -6.76
CA ASN A 134 2.56 2.09 -7.98
C ASN A 134 3.93 1.42 -7.86
N PHE A 135 4.77 1.88 -6.94
CA PHE A 135 6.13 1.36 -6.76
C PHE A 135 6.36 0.68 -5.40
N ARG A 136 5.32 0.62 -4.55
CA ARG A 136 5.36 -0.17 -3.31
C ARG A 136 5.82 -1.57 -3.68
N GLU A 137 6.98 -1.93 -3.14
CA GLU A 137 7.41 -3.31 -3.11
C GLU A 137 6.30 -4.08 -2.41
N LYS A 138 5.56 -4.90 -3.15
CA LYS A 138 4.84 -6.01 -2.54
C LYS A 138 5.92 -6.98 -2.09
N ILE A 139 6.59 -6.64 -0.99
CA ILE A 139 7.34 -7.61 -0.22
C ILE A 139 6.26 -8.51 0.39
N LYS A 140 6.44 -9.83 0.26
CA LYS A 140 5.56 -10.93 0.71
C LYS A 140 4.63 -11.48 -0.38
N GLY A 141 5.24 -12.30 -1.22
CA GLY A 141 4.60 -13.47 -1.81
C GLY A 141 5.69 -14.46 -2.20
N ASN A 142 5.57 -15.73 -1.79
CA ASN A 142 6.35 -16.80 -2.40
C ASN A 142 5.82 -16.96 -3.82
N ASN A 143 6.51 -16.41 -4.81
CA ASN A 143 6.14 -16.66 -6.19
C ASN A 143 6.61 -18.07 -6.56
N ILE A 144 5.71 -19.04 -6.43
CA ILE A 144 5.94 -20.46 -6.75
C ILE A 144 6.52 -20.62 -8.16
N LYS A 145 6.17 -19.72 -9.08
CA LYS A 145 6.60 -19.78 -10.49
C LYS A 145 7.94 -19.11 -10.76
N LYS A 146 8.50 -18.30 -9.83
CA LYS A 146 9.74 -17.49 -10.02
C LYS A 146 9.81 -16.69 -11.36
N ILE A 147 8.66 -16.26 -11.89
CA ILE A 147 8.56 -15.42 -13.10
C ILE A 147 8.33 -13.97 -12.71
N GLY A 148 8.92 -13.03 -13.45
CA GLY A 148 8.72 -11.59 -13.18
C GLY A 148 9.42 -11.14 -11.91
N VAL A 149 10.71 -11.45 -11.80
CA VAL A 149 11.50 -11.24 -10.58
C VAL A 149 12.63 -10.24 -10.81
N VAL A 150 12.93 -9.47 -9.77
CA VAL A 150 14.20 -8.76 -9.62
C VAL A 150 15.06 -9.59 -8.67
N TYR A 151 16.25 -9.94 -9.12
CA TYR A 151 17.14 -10.88 -8.45
C TYR A 151 18.54 -10.31 -8.30
N LYS A 152 19.30 -10.88 -7.36
CA LYS A 152 20.67 -10.54 -7.02
C LYS A 152 21.57 -11.76 -7.25
N ILE A 153 22.71 -11.56 -7.92
CA ILE A 153 23.79 -12.54 -8.05
C ILE A 153 25.01 -11.99 -7.32
N ASP A 154 25.48 -12.71 -6.31
CA ASP A 154 26.65 -12.33 -5.54
C ASP A 154 27.95 -12.77 -6.22
N CYS A 155 29.01 -11.99 -6.04
CA CYS A 155 30.37 -12.42 -6.37
C CYS A 155 30.92 -13.33 -5.27
N CYS A 156 31.71 -14.34 -5.64
CA CYS A 156 32.39 -15.22 -4.69
C CYS A 156 33.66 -14.60 -4.12
N ASN A 157 34.22 -13.60 -4.80
CA ASN A 157 35.55 -13.06 -4.53
C ASN A 157 35.54 -11.63 -3.95
N CYS A 158 34.40 -10.94 -3.98
CA CYS A 158 34.24 -9.60 -3.43
C CYS A 158 32.80 -9.36 -2.96
N ASP A 159 32.59 -8.27 -2.21
CA ASP A 159 31.27 -7.88 -1.70
C ASP A 159 30.34 -7.29 -2.77
N ASN A 160 30.83 -7.18 -4.02
CA ASN A 160 30.04 -6.65 -5.12
C ASN A 160 29.05 -7.69 -5.65
N PHE A 161 27.94 -7.19 -6.19
CA PHE A 161 26.88 -8.04 -6.72
C PHE A 161 26.20 -7.43 -7.94
N TYR A 162 25.52 -8.28 -8.70
CA TYR A 162 24.70 -7.88 -9.84
C TYR A 162 23.23 -7.90 -9.44
N ILE A 163 22.51 -6.81 -9.70
CA ILE A 163 21.05 -6.78 -9.63
C ILE A 163 20.51 -6.83 -11.05
N GLY A 164 19.55 -7.71 -11.34
CA GLY A 164 18.89 -7.74 -12.64
C GLY A 164 17.43 -8.10 -12.55
N GLN A 165 16.71 -7.89 -13.65
CA GLN A 165 15.32 -8.34 -13.78
C GLN A 165 15.15 -9.41 -14.85
N THR A 166 14.12 -10.24 -14.67
CA THR A 166 13.65 -11.16 -15.70
C THR A 166 12.13 -11.25 -15.73
N GLY A 167 11.58 -11.24 -16.94
CA GLY A 167 10.18 -11.58 -17.20
C GLY A 167 9.94 -13.06 -17.47
N LYS A 168 11.01 -13.86 -17.61
CA LYS A 168 10.96 -15.32 -17.76
C LYS A 168 11.28 -16.00 -16.42
N ASN A 169 11.33 -17.32 -16.39
CA ASN A 169 11.81 -18.05 -15.23
C ASN A 169 13.27 -17.63 -14.92
N ILE A 170 13.58 -17.44 -13.63
CA ILE A 170 14.93 -17.10 -13.18
C ILE A 170 15.98 -18.13 -13.59
N GLU A 171 15.64 -19.42 -13.59
CA GLU A 171 16.56 -20.50 -13.93
C GLU A 171 17.01 -20.42 -15.40
N GLU A 172 16.09 -20.09 -16.32
CA GLU A 172 16.42 -19.84 -17.71
C GLU A 172 17.32 -18.61 -17.88
N ARG A 173 17.07 -17.56 -17.08
CA ARG A 173 17.89 -16.35 -17.11
C ARG A 173 19.31 -16.60 -16.62
N ILE A 174 19.48 -17.44 -15.59
CA ILE A 174 20.81 -17.87 -15.10
C ILE A 174 21.55 -18.66 -16.18
N LYS A 175 20.88 -19.64 -16.82
CA LYS A 175 21.47 -20.42 -17.92
C LYS A 175 21.96 -19.52 -19.05
N GLN A 176 21.15 -18.54 -19.46
CA GLN A 176 21.57 -17.54 -20.46
C GLN A 176 22.83 -16.79 -20.05
N HIS A 177 22.96 -16.40 -18.78
CA HIS A 177 24.19 -15.75 -18.28
C HIS A 177 25.39 -16.68 -18.32
N GLN A 178 25.24 -17.95 -17.93
CA GLN A 178 26.29 -18.96 -18.01
C GLN A 178 26.73 -19.24 -19.45
N ASP A 179 25.78 -19.35 -20.38
CA ASP A 179 26.07 -19.59 -21.80
C ASP A 179 26.74 -18.37 -22.44
N ASN A 180 26.36 -17.16 -22.03
CA ASN A 180 27.00 -15.93 -22.51
C ASN A 180 28.44 -15.80 -22.00
N LEU A 181 28.74 -16.26 -20.78
CA LEU A 181 30.11 -16.30 -20.25
C LEU A 181 31.01 -17.23 -21.08
N LYS A 182 30.48 -18.34 -21.59
CA LYS A 182 31.24 -19.30 -22.43
C LYS A 182 31.53 -18.77 -23.84
N LYS A 183 30.71 -17.85 -24.35
CA LYS A 183 30.79 -17.35 -25.73
C LYS A 183 31.78 -16.18 -25.91
N THR A 184 32.37 -15.66 -24.83
CA THR A 184 33.46 -14.65 -24.87
C THR A 184 33.20 -13.46 -25.80
N ASN A 185 31.96 -12.98 -25.88
CA ASN A 185 31.65 -11.74 -26.58
C ASN A 185 31.38 -10.64 -25.54
N PRO A 186 32.35 -9.76 -25.24
CA PRO A 186 32.28 -8.81 -24.13
C PRO A 186 31.33 -7.62 -24.37
N GLN A 187 30.58 -7.60 -25.47
CA GLN A 187 29.74 -6.44 -25.79
C GLN A 187 28.45 -6.46 -24.96
N ASN A 188 28.34 -5.47 -24.07
CA ASN A 188 27.13 -5.04 -23.35
C ASN A 188 26.65 -5.84 -22.13
N ASN A 189 27.45 -6.77 -21.57
CA ASN A 189 27.04 -7.47 -20.34
C ASN A 189 28.00 -7.20 -19.17
N LYS A 190 27.55 -6.38 -18.21
CA LYS A 190 28.33 -5.99 -17.03
C LYS A 190 28.79 -7.16 -16.15
N ILE A 191 28.08 -8.30 -16.22
CA ILE A 191 28.48 -9.56 -15.59
C ILE A 191 29.78 -10.08 -16.20
N ILE A 192 29.89 -10.06 -17.53
CA ILE A 192 31.07 -10.55 -18.25
C ILE A 192 32.26 -9.63 -18.00
N GLU A 193 32.02 -8.31 -18.05
CA GLU A 193 33.03 -7.30 -17.72
C GLU A 193 33.62 -7.50 -16.32
N HIS A 194 32.78 -7.67 -15.30
CA HIS A 194 33.26 -7.92 -13.94
C HIS A 194 34.09 -9.22 -13.81
N VAL A 195 33.64 -10.30 -14.47
CA VAL A 195 34.33 -11.60 -14.43
C VAL A 195 35.69 -11.55 -15.13
N ILE A 196 35.77 -10.90 -16.29
CA ILE A 196 37.01 -10.80 -17.07
C ILE A 196 37.99 -9.84 -16.40
N THR A 197 37.56 -8.63 -16.07
CA THR A 197 38.44 -7.57 -15.54
C THR A 197 39.02 -7.94 -14.18
N ASN A 198 38.20 -8.52 -13.30
CA ASN A 198 38.63 -8.84 -11.93
C ASN A 198 39.03 -10.30 -11.76
N GLN A 199 38.93 -11.15 -12.80
CA GLN A 199 39.15 -12.60 -12.71
C GLN A 199 38.33 -13.28 -11.60
N HIS A 200 37.10 -12.82 -11.40
CA HIS A 200 36.22 -13.27 -10.32
C HIS A 200 35.22 -14.35 -10.75
N ARG A 201 34.74 -15.14 -9.79
CA ARG A 201 33.63 -16.10 -9.99
C ARG A 201 32.34 -15.57 -9.40
N LEU A 202 31.21 -15.85 -10.06
CA LEU A 202 29.87 -15.47 -9.60
C LEU A 202 29.11 -16.69 -9.07
N LYS A 203 28.29 -16.47 -8.04
CA LYS A 203 27.48 -17.52 -7.41
C LYS A 203 26.14 -17.66 -8.13
N PHE A 204 26.04 -18.63 -9.04
CA PHE A 204 24.82 -18.90 -9.79
C PHE A 204 23.84 -19.85 -9.10
N ASP A 205 24.28 -20.59 -8.08
CA ASP A 205 23.56 -21.77 -7.58
C ASP A 205 22.25 -21.46 -6.86
N ASN A 206 21.99 -20.21 -6.46
CA ASN A 206 20.68 -19.73 -5.99
C ASN A 206 20.70 -18.20 -5.92
N PRO A 207 20.18 -17.48 -6.93
CA PRO A 207 20.14 -16.03 -6.86
C PRO A 207 19.11 -15.58 -5.81
N THR A 208 19.47 -14.54 -5.04
CA THR A 208 18.58 -13.98 -4.04
C THR A 208 17.50 -13.17 -4.72
N ILE A 209 16.22 -13.49 -4.47
CA ILE A 209 15.12 -12.72 -5.05
C ILE A 209 14.84 -11.50 -4.18
N LEU A 210 14.94 -10.30 -4.77
CA LEU A 210 14.74 -9.03 -4.08
C LEU A 210 13.29 -8.55 -4.19
N ALA A 211 12.67 -8.69 -5.36
CA ALA A 211 11.31 -8.22 -5.59
C ALA A 211 10.58 -8.99 -6.68
N PHE A 212 9.25 -8.90 -6.67
CA PHE A 212 8.36 -9.49 -7.67
C PHE A 212 7.52 -8.41 -8.37
N ASP A 213 7.44 -8.47 -9.69
CA ASP A 213 6.47 -7.72 -10.49
C ASP A 213 6.27 -8.37 -11.88
N ASN A 214 5.02 -8.70 -12.21
CA ASN A 214 4.69 -9.23 -13.53
C ASN A 214 4.75 -8.15 -14.61
N ASN A 215 4.50 -6.88 -14.27
CA ASN A 215 4.56 -5.77 -15.22
C ASN A 215 6.02 -5.38 -15.49
N LYS A 216 6.43 -5.42 -16.76
CA LYS A 216 7.80 -5.12 -17.21
C LYS A 216 8.28 -3.73 -16.75
N GLN A 217 7.50 -2.67 -16.99
CA GLN A 217 7.89 -1.30 -16.64
C GLN A 217 8.09 -1.12 -15.13
N ARG A 218 7.18 -1.68 -14.32
CA ARG A 218 7.29 -1.61 -12.86
C ARG A 218 8.49 -2.40 -12.35
N ARG A 219 8.83 -3.50 -13.03
CA ARG A 219 10.00 -4.33 -12.70
C ARG A 219 11.31 -3.64 -13.04
N GLU A 220 11.41 -2.97 -14.18
CA GLU A 220 12.58 -2.15 -14.58
C GLU A 220 12.82 -0.99 -13.62
N ILE A 221 11.74 -0.32 -13.17
CA ILE A 221 11.84 0.74 -12.17
C ILE A 221 12.32 0.18 -10.83
N LYS A 222 11.81 -0.98 -10.40
CA LYS A 222 12.28 -1.67 -9.18
C LYS A 222 13.75 -2.06 -9.25
N GLU A 223 14.20 -2.64 -10.36
CA GLU A 223 15.61 -2.93 -10.61
C GLU A 223 16.45 -1.66 -10.46
N THR A 224 16.09 -0.60 -11.17
CA THR A 224 16.83 0.68 -11.16
C THR A 224 16.92 1.26 -9.74
N LEU A 225 15.81 1.25 -8.99
CA LEU A 225 15.78 1.74 -7.61
C LEU A 225 16.65 0.89 -6.68
N LEU A 226 16.61 -0.43 -6.82
CA LEU A 226 17.42 -1.37 -6.02
C LEU A 226 18.91 -1.27 -6.35
N THR A 227 19.27 -1.10 -7.63
CA THR A 227 20.65 -0.86 -8.06
C THR A 227 21.16 0.46 -7.48
N ARG A 228 20.42 1.57 -7.62
CA ARG A 228 20.83 2.87 -7.07
C ARG A 228 20.94 2.88 -5.55
N ARG A 229 20.02 2.22 -4.86
CA ARG A 229 20.06 2.12 -3.39
C ARG A 229 21.33 1.40 -2.91
N ASN A 230 21.89 0.54 -3.74
CA ASN A 230 23.07 -0.27 -3.46
C ASN A 230 24.25 0.10 -4.37
N SER A 231 24.35 1.35 -4.83
CA SER A 231 25.35 1.81 -5.81
C SER A 231 26.78 1.44 -5.45
N CYS A 232 27.13 1.49 -4.16
CA CYS A 232 28.48 1.15 -3.68
C CYS A 232 28.90 -0.31 -3.94
N TRP A 233 27.95 -1.23 -4.13
CA TRP A 233 28.22 -2.67 -4.31
C TRP A 233 27.66 -3.23 -5.62
N ALA A 234 26.65 -2.57 -6.20
CA ALA A 234 25.97 -3.02 -7.40
C ALA A 234 26.74 -2.57 -8.66
N PHE A 235 27.54 -3.47 -9.24
CA PHE A 235 28.35 -3.14 -10.41
C PHE A 235 27.55 -2.90 -11.70
N ASN A 236 26.22 -3.10 -11.66
CA ASN A 236 25.35 -2.77 -12.78
C ASN A 236 24.79 -1.35 -12.78
N GLU A 237 25.22 -0.49 -11.87
CA GLU A 237 24.80 0.92 -11.86
C GLU A 237 25.11 1.60 -13.20
N ILE A 238 24.07 2.12 -13.83
CA ILE A 238 24.22 3.02 -14.98
C ILE A 238 24.41 4.40 -14.36
N SER A 239 25.60 4.97 -14.48
CA SER A 239 25.79 6.40 -14.29
C SER A 239 24.82 7.09 -15.26
N LEU A 240 23.71 7.62 -14.73
CA LEU A 240 22.90 8.52 -15.53
C LEU A 240 23.80 9.71 -15.83
N ASN A 241 24.30 9.80 -17.07
CA ASN A 241 24.86 11.05 -17.56
C ASN A 241 23.77 12.12 -17.35
N THR A 242 24.08 13.08 -16.50
CA THR A 242 23.33 14.30 -16.17
C THR A 242 23.27 15.24 -17.38
N LEU A 243 22.74 14.75 -18.50
CA LEU A 243 22.49 15.53 -19.73
C LEU A 243 21.03 15.43 -20.18
N LEU A 244 20.12 15.18 -19.22
CA LEU A 244 18.68 15.31 -19.41
C LEU A 244 18.08 16.16 -18.29
N PHE A 245 18.52 17.41 -18.23
CA PHE A 245 17.75 18.57 -17.78
C PHE A 245 18.15 19.75 -18.65
#